data_AF-A0A918QBJ0-F1
#
_entry.id   AF-A0A918QBJ0-F1
#
_cell.length_a   1.000
_cell.length_b   1.000
_cell.length_c   1.000
_cell.angle_alpha   90.00
_cell.angle_beta   90.00
_cell.angle_gamma   90.00
#
_symmetry.space_group_name_H-M   'P 1'
#
loop_
_entity.id
_entity.type
_entity.pdbx_description
1 polymer ?
#
loop_
_entity_poly.entity_id
_entity_poly.type
_entity_poly.pdbx_seq_one_letter_code
_entity_poly.pdbx_strand_id
1 'polypeptide(L)'
;MPAGFRVSYRIDETKNRLLVTVRGAYEGATLIDALIDVYGQIDQPWSYDRVMDMRAAEGFTTLHDLMRAAQALAEMAGSPPPLRKRLALISKDPLDKPRLAGIGDIFAKDYIQTFESLDEALTWLDTNPPEPA
;
A
#
# COMPACT_ATOMS: atom_id res chain seq x y z
N MET A 1 18.66 -4.13 21.75
CA MET A 1 18.44 -4.26 20.30
C MET A 1 17.35 -3.26 19.95
N PRO A 2 17.48 -2.38 18.95
CA PRO A 2 16.35 -1.53 18.61
C PRO A 2 15.21 -2.45 18.15
N ALA A 3 14.03 -2.26 18.73
CA ALA A 3 12.85 -3.05 18.44
C ALA A 3 12.54 -2.93 16.94
N GLY A 4 12.81 -3.99 16.17
CA GLY A 4 12.53 -4.02 14.74
C GLY A 4 11.03 -3.94 14.48
N PHE A 5 10.65 -3.35 13.35
CA PHE A 5 9.28 -3.45 12.84
C PHE A 5 9.03 -4.86 12.29
N ARG A 6 7.76 -5.21 12.14
CA ARG A 6 7.31 -6.45 11.53
C ARG A 6 6.33 -6.15 10.42
N VAL A 7 6.56 -6.76 9.25
CA VAL A 7 5.61 -6.84 8.16
C VAL A 7 5.01 -8.23 8.13
N SER A 8 3.71 -8.31 7.90
CA SER A 8 2.99 -9.56 7.71
C SER A 8 1.93 -9.37 6.64
N TYR A 9 1.58 -10.43 5.91
CA TYR A 9 0.55 -10.36 4.89
C TYR A 9 -0.46 -11.51 5.01
N ARG A 10 -1.66 -11.27 4.47
CA ARG A 10 -2.71 -12.27 4.26
C ARG A 10 -3.36 -11.99 2.92
N ILE A 11 -3.68 -13.06 2.18
CA ILE A 11 -4.47 -12.98 0.96
C ILE A 11 -5.90 -13.38 1.29
N ASP A 12 -6.85 -12.60 0.81
CA ASP A 12 -8.28 -12.93 0.75
C ASP A 12 -8.63 -13.26 -0.69
N GLU A 13 -8.66 -14.55 -1.01
CA GLU A 13 -8.93 -15.03 -2.38
C GLU A 13 -10.37 -14.75 -2.81
N THR A 14 -11.31 -14.70 -1.87
CA THR A 14 -12.74 -14.49 -2.18
C THR A 14 -12.97 -13.09 -2.72
N LYS A 15 -12.26 -12.11 -2.17
CA LYS A 15 -12.35 -10.70 -2.58
C LYS A 15 -11.18 -10.26 -3.47
N ASN A 16 -10.25 -11.16 -3.78
CA ASN A 16 -9.01 -10.87 -4.48
C ASN A 16 -8.25 -9.67 -3.86
N ARG A 17 -8.01 -9.75 -2.54
CA ARG A 17 -7.36 -8.69 -1.74
C ARG A 17 -6.09 -9.17 -1.05
N LEU A 18 -5.09 -8.30 -1.01
CA LEU A 18 -3.86 -8.47 -0.25
C LEU A 18 -3.87 -7.50 0.93
N LEU A 19 -3.88 -8.05 2.15
CA LEU A 19 -3.80 -7.28 3.39
C LEU A 19 -2.38 -7.35 3.93
N VAL A 20 -1.70 -6.22 4.00
CA VAL A 20 -0.37 -6.07 4.58
C VAL A 20 -0.50 -5.32 5.90
N THR A 21 0.04 -5.88 6.98
CA THR A 21 0.07 -5.23 8.30
C THR A 21 1.51 -4.91 8.69
N VAL A 22 1.75 -3.66 9.06
CA VAL A 22 3.04 -3.16 9.56
C VAL A 22 2.90 -2.79 11.04
N ARG A 23 3.85 -3.22 11.87
CA ARG A 23 3.88 -2.90 13.31
C ARG A 23 5.29 -2.52 13.76
N GLY A 24 5.39 -1.56 14.68
CA GLY A 24 6.65 -1.12 15.28
C GLY A 24 7.30 0.07 14.58
N ALA A 25 8.44 0.49 15.11
CA ALA A 25 9.18 1.64 14.60
C ALA A 25 9.94 1.29 13.32
N TYR A 26 9.76 2.07 12.26
CA TYR A 26 10.39 1.84 10.96
C TYR A 26 11.07 3.10 10.41
N GLU A 27 12.07 2.87 9.56
CA GLU A 27 12.67 3.88 8.68
C GLU A 27 12.18 3.61 7.24
N GLY A 28 11.93 4.68 6.49
CA GLY A 28 11.25 4.62 5.19
C GLY A 28 11.90 3.66 4.21
N ALA A 29 13.21 3.77 3.97
CA ALA A 29 13.92 2.91 3.03
C ALA A 29 13.86 1.43 3.46
N THR A 30 14.07 1.17 4.75
CA THR A 30 14.02 -0.19 5.31
C THR A 30 12.61 -0.81 5.22
N LEU A 31 11.56 -0.01 5.41
CA LEU A 31 10.17 -0.47 5.20
C LEU A 31 9.93 -0.84 3.73
N ILE A 32 10.43 -0.04 2.78
CA ILE A 32 10.27 -0.33 1.36
C ILE A 32 10.99 -1.62 0.96
N ASP A 33 12.20 -1.85 1.47
CA ASP A 33 12.93 -3.11 1.26
C ASP A 33 12.08 -4.31 1.72
N ALA A 34 11.54 -4.24 2.94
CA ALA A 34 10.70 -5.29 3.49
C ALA A 34 9.40 -5.49 2.70
N LEU A 35 8.80 -4.42 2.16
CA LEU A 35 7.61 -4.53 1.32
C LEU A 35 7.91 -5.16 -0.04
N ILE A 36 9.05 -4.83 -0.66
CA ILE A 36 9.51 -5.45 -1.91
C ILE A 36 9.74 -6.94 -1.68
N ASP A 37 10.43 -7.31 -0.60
CA ASP A 37 10.68 -8.71 -0.24
C ASP A 37 9.37 -9.49 -0.05
N VAL A 38 8.39 -8.90 0.65
CA VAL A 38 7.07 -9.50 0.83
C VAL A 38 6.33 -9.68 -0.50
N TYR A 39 6.36 -8.66 -1.38
CA TYR A 39 5.73 -8.77 -2.69
C TYR A 39 6.41 -9.80 -3.59
N GLY A 40 7.72 -9.96 -3.50
CA GLY A 40 8.46 -11.01 -4.22
C GLY A 40 8.10 -12.44 -3.79
N GLN A 41 7.48 -12.62 -2.62
CA GLN A 41 7.02 -13.93 -2.12
C GLN A 41 5.59 -14.28 -2.56
N ILE A 42 4.87 -13.32 -3.14
CA ILE A 42 3.47 -13.47 -3.54
C ILE A 42 3.43 -13.70 -5.04
N ASP A 43 2.59 -14.63 -5.50
CA ASP A 43 2.35 -14.78 -6.93
C ASP A 43 1.52 -13.58 -7.42
N GLN A 44 2.05 -12.83 -8.38
CA GLN A 44 1.39 -11.67 -9.00
C GLN A 44 0.78 -10.66 -8.01
N PRO A 45 1.56 -10.05 -7.09
CA PRO A 45 1.07 -9.12 -6.05
C PRO A 45 0.38 -7.87 -6.62
N TRP A 46 0.63 -7.54 -7.89
CA TRP A 46 -0.01 -6.45 -8.61
C TRP A 46 -1.47 -6.74 -9.02
N SER A 47 -1.92 -8.00 -8.97
CA SER A 47 -3.26 -8.42 -9.38
C SER A 47 -4.34 -8.20 -8.30
N TYR A 48 -3.92 -7.93 -7.06
CA TYR A 48 -4.80 -7.76 -5.90
C TYR A 48 -5.08 -6.29 -5.61
N ASP A 49 -6.31 -6.00 -5.17
CA ASP A 49 -6.57 -4.79 -4.39
C ASP A 49 -5.84 -4.90 -3.05
N ARG A 50 -5.26 -3.81 -2.56
CA ARG A 50 -4.36 -3.84 -1.40
C ARG A 50 -4.91 -3.03 -0.24
N VAL A 51 -4.72 -3.57 0.96
CA VAL A 51 -4.89 -2.84 2.22
C VAL A 51 -3.56 -2.83 2.94
N MET A 52 -3.10 -1.65 3.36
CA MET A 52 -1.89 -1.48 4.15
C MET A 52 -2.29 -0.94 5.52
N ASP A 53 -2.26 -1.79 6.54
CA ASP A 53 -2.57 -1.41 7.92
C ASP A 53 -1.28 -1.00 8.63
N MET A 54 -1.13 0.31 8.84
CA MET A 54 0.01 0.94 9.50
C MET A 54 -0.36 1.56 10.86
N ARG A 55 -1.55 1.26 11.41
CA ARG A 55 -2.05 1.88 12.66
C ARG A 55 -1.19 1.61 13.89
N ALA A 56 -0.38 0.57 13.85
CA ALA A 56 0.55 0.17 14.91
C ALA A 56 2.01 0.32 14.47
N ALA A 57 2.26 1.00 13.35
CA ALA A 57 3.58 1.36 12.86
C ALA A 57 3.86 2.82 13.20
N GLU A 58 5.12 3.12 13.53
CA GLU A 58 5.58 4.47 13.84
C GLU A 58 6.81 4.76 12.98
N GLY A 59 6.76 5.82 12.18
CA GLY A 59 7.84 6.11 11.23
C GLY A 59 7.34 7.04 10.14
N PHE A 60 8.19 7.26 9.15
CA PHE A 60 7.88 8.15 8.03
C PHE A 60 8.47 7.58 6.74
N THR A 61 7.70 7.74 5.66
CA THR A 61 8.10 7.39 4.30
C THR A 61 8.17 8.65 3.46
N THR A 62 9.28 8.84 2.76
CA THR A 62 9.47 9.98 1.84
C THR A 62 8.77 9.73 0.51
N LEU A 63 8.62 10.77 -0.32
CA LEU A 63 8.15 10.59 -1.70
C LEU A 63 9.07 9.66 -2.50
N HIS A 64 10.39 9.78 -2.30
CA HIS A 64 11.37 8.92 -2.96
C HIS A 64 11.15 7.44 -2.65
N ASP A 65 10.87 7.13 -1.38
CA ASP A 65 10.56 5.76 -0.94
C ASP A 65 9.28 5.22 -1.61
N LEU A 66 8.23 6.04 -1.69
CA LEU A 66 6.98 5.67 -2.36
C LEU A 66 7.19 5.42 -3.86
N MET A 67 7.99 6.27 -4.52
CA MET A 67 8.32 6.08 -5.94
C MET A 67 9.11 4.80 -6.17
N ARG A 68 10.05 4.48 -5.28
CA ARG A 68 10.81 3.22 -5.33
C ARG A 68 9.90 2.00 -5.19
N ALA A 69 8.94 2.03 -4.27
CA ALA A 69 7.96 0.96 -4.11
C ALA A 69 7.07 0.80 -5.36
N ALA A 70 6.61 1.91 -5.94
CA ALA A 70 5.80 1.89 -7.16
C ALA A 70 6.58 1.34 -8.36
N GLN A 71 7.84 1.74 -8.51
CA GLN A 71 8.73 1.27 -9.57
C GLN A 71 9.00 -0.24 -9.45
N ALA A 72 9.35 -0.72 -8.25
CA ALA A 72 9.60 -2.14 -8.02
C ALA A 72 8.36 -2.99 -8.34
N LEU A 73 7.17 -2.53 -7.96
CA LEU A 73 5.92 -3.22 -8.28
C LEU A 73 5.61 -3.22 -9.78
N ALA A 74 5.88 -2.11 -10.48
CA ALA A 74 5.71 -2.03 -11.93
C ALA A 74 6.68 -2.97 -12.67
N GLU A 75 7.93 -3.06 -12.23
CA GLU A 75 8.93 -3.99 -12.77
C GLU A 75 8.50 -5.45 -12.58
N MET A 76 8.00 -5.79 -11.39
CA MET A 76 7.46 -7.12 -11.10
C MET A 76 6.29 -7.47 -12.03
N ALA A 77 5.41 -6.50 -12.31
CA ALA A 77 4.23 -6.71 -13.15
C ALA A 77 4.52 -6.91 -14.65
N GLY A 78 5.70 -6.48 -15.12
CA GLY A 78 6.11 -6.63 -16.51
C GLY A 78 5.36 -5.70 -17.48
N SER A 79 5.42 -6.06 -18.78
CA SER A 79 4.84 -5.27 -19.88
C SER A 79 4.00 -6.17 -20.81
N PRO A 80 2.79 -5.75 -21.22
CA PRO A 80 2.12 -4.50 -20.85
C PRO A 80 1.66 -4.49 -19.38
N PRO A 81 1.57 -3.31 -18.75
CA PRO A 81 1.19 -3.23 -17.35
C PRO A 81 -0.26 -3.69 -17.16
N PRO A 82 -0.54 -4.48 -16.11
CA PRO A 82 -1.90 -4.92 -15.80
C PRO A 82 -2.76 -3.74 -15.33
N LEU A 83 -4.09 -3.96 -15.29
CA LEU A 83 -5.04 -2.98 -14.78
C LEU A 83 -4.65 -2.52 -13.37
N ARG A 84 -4.63 -1.20 -13.16
CA ARG A 84 -4.24 -0.58 -11.90
C ARG A 84 -5.19 -1.04 -10.78
N LYS A 85 -4.63 -1.60 -9.72
CA LYS A 85 -5.37 -2.00 -8.52
C LYS A 85 -5.36 -0.91 -7.47
N ARG A 86 -6.37 -0.94 -6.60
CA ARG A 86 -6.55 0.06 -5.55
C ARG A 86 -5.68 -0.27 -4.33
N LEU A 87 -5.26 0.76 -3.62
CA LEU A 87 -4.52 0.69 -2.37
C LEU A 87 -5.23 1.53 -1.30
N ALA A 88 -5.71 0.87 -0.26
CA ALA A 88 -6.22 1.51 0.93
C ALA A 88 -5.11 1.55 2.01
N LEU A 89 -4.68 2.75 2.40
CA LEU A 89 -3.72 2.95 3.48
C LEU A 89 -4.47 3.27 4.78
N ILE A 90 -4.27 2.48 5.83
CA ILE A 90 -4.88 2.74 7.13
C ILE A 90 -3.78 3.27 8.05
N SER A 91 -3.89 4.54 8.43
CA SER A 91 -2.91 5.21 9.26
C SER A 91 -3.58 6.10 10.30
N LYS A 92 -2.89 6.30 11.42
CA LYS A 92 -3.26 7.27 12.45
C LYS A 92 -2.49 8.58 12.32
N ASP A 93 -1.51 8.67 11.42
CA ASP A 93 -0.75 9.90 11.22
C ASP A 93 -1.65 10.93 10.50
N PRO A 94 -2.03 12.04 11.16
CA PRO A 94 -2.84 13.09 10.54
C PRO A 94 -2.12 13.75 9.36
N LEU A 95 -0.80 13.57 9.23
CA LEU A 95 0.01 14.11 8.14
C LEU A 95 0.02 13.23 6.89
N ASP A 96 -0.44 11.97 6.95
CA ASP A 96 -0.45 11.10 5.77
C ASP A 96 -1.48 11.54 4.73
N LYS A 97 -2.67 11.97 5.16
CA LYS A 97 -3.71 12.53 4.28
C LYS A 97 -3.20 13.74 3.47
N PRO A 98 -2.67 14.82 4.09
CA PRO A 98 -2.15 15.96 3.34
C PRO A 98 -0.90 15.62 2.52
N ARG A 99 -0.06 14.68 2.98
CA ARG A 99 1.13 14.23 2.22
C ARG A 99 0.75 13.52 0.93
N LEU A 100 -0.23 12.61 0.99
CA LEU A 100 -0.79 11.93 -0.18
C LEU A 100 -1.54 12.90 -1.10
N ALA A 101 -2.25 13.88 -0.55
CA ALA A 101 -2.90 14.92 -1.34
C ALA A 101 -1.89 15.83 -2.08
N GLY A 102 -0.75 16.14 -1.46
CA GLY A 102 0.32 16.94 -2.06
C GLY A 102 1.05 16.24 -3.21
N ILE A 103 0.89 14.92 -3.34
CA ILE A 103 1.43 14.10 -4.44
C ILE A 103 0.32 13.58 -5.36
N GLY A 104 -0.87 14.17 -5.29
CA GLY A 104 -2.09 13.71 -5.97
C GLY A 104 -1.98 13.63 -7.50
N ASP A 105 -1.09 14.40 -8.12
CA ASP A 105 -0.79 14.30 -9.56
C ASP A 105 -0.04 13.01 -9.92
N ILE A 106 0.68 12.42 -8.96
CA ILE A 106 1.44 11.17 -9.10
C ILE A 106 0.55 9.97 -8.70
N PHE A 107 -0.29 10.15 -7.68
CA PHE A 107 -1.16 9.13 -7.15
C PHE A 107 -2.63 9.57 -7.21
N ALA A 108 -3.30 9.19 -8.29
CA ALA A 108 -4.73 9.40 -8.45
C ALA A 108 -5.51 8.83 -7.25
N LYS A 109 -6.33 9.69 -6.62
CA LYS A 109 -7.13 9.36 -5.43
C LYS A 109 -8.11 8.20 -5.65
N ASP A 110 -8.50 7.97 -6.89
CA ASP A 110 -9.35 6.84 -7.30
C ASP A 110 -8.66 5.47 -7.07
N TYR A 111 -7.32 5.48 -6.95
CA TYR A 111 -6.51 4.28 -6.78
C TYR A 111 -5.78 4.22 -5.45
N ILE A 112 -5.52 5.34 -4.77
CA ILE A 112 -4.88 5.36 -3.45
C ILE A 112 -5.64 6.28 -2.51
N GLN A 113 -6.10 5.74 -1.39
CA GLN A 113 -6.84 6.51 -0.38
C GLN A 113 -6.43 6.12 1.04
N THR A 114 -6.45 7.11 1.93
CA THR A 114 -6.13 6.93 3.36
C THR A 114 -7.41 6.83 4.19
N PHE A 115 -7.40 5.93 5.17
CA PHE A 115 -8.53 5.64 6.05
C PHE A 115 -8.08 5.57 7.51
N GLU A 116 -9.02 5.77 8.43
CA GLU A 116 -8.76 5.66 9.88
C GLU A 116 -9.12 4.26 10.41
N SER A 117 -10.00 3.55 9.70
CA SER A 117 -10.46 2.21 10.06
C SER A 117 -10.33 1.22 8.89
N LEU A 118 -10.25 -0.07 9.24
CA LEU A 118 -10.25 -1.16 8.27
C LEU A 118 -11.61 -1.27 7.57
N ASP A 119 -12.71 -1.05 8.30
CA ASP A 119 -14.06 -1.20 7.74
C ASP A 119 -14.34 -0.16 6.65
N GLU A 120 -13.89 1.09 6.84
CA GLU A 120 -13.97 2.13 5.79
C GLU A 120 -13.14 1.76 4.56
N ALA A 121 -11.90 1.31 4.78
CA ALA A 121 -11.01 0.88 3.70
C ALA A 121 -11.63 -0.26 2.88
N LEU A 122 -12.21 -1.25 3.54
CA LEU A 122 -12.86 -2.39 2.89
C LEU A 122 -14.13 -1.95 2.14
N THR A 123 -14.95 -1.09 2.75
CA THR A 123 -16.15 -0.54 2.11
C THR A 123 -15.81 0.19 0.82
N TRP A 124 -14.75 1.00 0.83
CA TRP A 124 -14.27 1.66 -0.38
C TRP A 124 -13.77 0.67 -1.44
N LEU A 125 -12.99 -0.35 -1.03
CA LEU A 125 -12.55 -1.41 -1.94
C LEU A 125 -13.70 -2.30 -2.46
N ASP A 126 -14.87 -2.29 -1.82
CA ASP A 126 -16.08 -2.97 -2.31
C ASP A 126 -16.86 -2.12 -3.33
N THR A 127 -16.57 -0.83 -3.46
CA THR A 127 -17.12 0.00 -4.54
C THR A 127 -16.48 -0.35 -5.87
N ASN A 128 -17.16 -0.14 -7.01
CA ASN A 128 -16.50 -0.26 -8.31
C ASN A 128 -15.56 0.93 -8.52
N PRO A 129 -14.29 0.71 -8.93
CA PRO A 129 -13.45 1.82 -9.38
C PRO A 129 -14.11 2.48 -10.60
N PRO A 130 -14.00 3.82 -10.77
CA PRO A 130 -14.42 4.45 -12.01
C PRO A 130 -13.69 3.81 -13.19
N GLU A 131 -14.39 3.56 -14.30
CA GLU A 131 -13.76 3.03 -15.52
C GLU A 131 -12.57 3.92 -15.90
N PRO A 132 -11.38 3.35 -16.17
CA PRO A 132 -10.29 4.13 -16.72
C PRO A 132 -10.74 4.70 -18.07
N ALA A 133 -10.71 6.03 -18.19
CA ALA A 133 -10.97 6.75 -19.43
C ALA A 133 -9.87 6.46 -20.48
#